data_AF-A0A166ZJ15-F1
#
_entry.id   AF-A0A166ZJ15-F1
#
_cell.length_a   1.000
_cell.length_b   1.000
_cell.length_c   1.000
_cell.angle_alpha   90.00
_cell.angle_beta   90.00
_cell.angle_gamma   90.00
#
_symmetry.space_group_name_H-M   'P 1'
#
loop_
_entity.id
_entity.type
_entity.pdbx_description
1 polymer ?
#
loop_
_entity_poly.entity_id
_entity_poly.type
_entity_poly.pdbx_seq_one_letter_code
_entity_poly.pdbx_strand_id
1 'polypeptide(L)' 'SQANLDSCPFHNQPHLKREKLCSFQVYVVPWMNTINLVKFSCQD' A
#
# COMPACT_ATOMS: atom_id res chain seq x y z
N SER A 1 -7.76 17.69 8.56
CA SER A 1 -7.41 16.29 8.28
C SER A 1 -8.69 15.52 8.02
N GLN A 2 -8.75 14.70 6.97
CA GLN A 2 -9.92 13.87 6.69
C GLN A 2 -9.84 12.61 7.59
N ALA A 3 -10.89 12.33 8.34
CA ALA A 3 -10.95 11.17 9.23
C ALA A 3 -11.43 9.92 8.45
N ASN A 4 -10.83 8.76 8.74
CA ASN A 4 -11.25 7.43 8.30
C ASN A 4 -11.15 7.15 6.78
N LEU A 5 -9.91 7.15 6.26
CA LEU A 5 -9.61 6.82 4.86
C LEU A 5 -9.74 5.32 4.54
N ASP A 6 -9.79 4.46 5.56
CA ASP A 6 -9.89 3.00 5.39
C ASP A 6 -11.27 2.58 4.84
N SER A 7 -12.28 3.43 5.03
CA SER A 7 -13.66 3.23 4.57
C SER A 7 -13.95 3.83 3.18
N CYS A 8 -12.95 4.39 2.50
CA CYS A 8 -13.14 4.97 1.18
C CYS A 8 -13.54 3.89 0.14
N PRO A 9 -14.62 4.09 -0.62
CA PRO A 9 -15.05 3.12 -1.62
C PRO A 9 -14.05 3.06 -2.79
N PHE A 10 -13.89 1.87 -3.37
CA PHE A 10 -13.12 1.71 -4.61
C PHE A 10 -13.80 2.39 -5.80
N HIS A 11 -12.98 2.90 -6.72
CA HIS A 11 -13.46 3.44 -7.99
C HIS A 11 -13.82 2.31 -8.96
N ASN A 12 -15.11 2.13 -9.24
CA ASN A 12 -15.61 1.11 -10.17
C ASN A 12 -15.67 1.60 -11.64
N GLN A 13 -15.58 2.91 -11.89
CA GLN A 13 -15.61 3.47 -13.24
C GLN A 13 -14.31 3.14 -13.99
N PRO A 14 -14.34 2.57 -15.22
CA PRO A 14 -13.15 2.05 -15.90
C PRO A 14 -12.01 3.06 -16.08
N HIS A 15 -12.34 4.34 -16.29
CA HIS A 15 -11.36 5.42 -16.47
C HIS A 15 -10.79 5.97 -15.15
N LEU A 16 -11.39 5.61 -14.00
CA LEU A 16 -10.96 6.02 -12.66
C LEU A 16 -10.34 4.85 -11.88
N LYS A 17 -10.64 3.61 -12.27
CA LYS A 17 -10.07 2.41 -11.67
C LYS A 17 -8.58 2.33 -12.00
N ARG A 18 -7.75 2.27 -10.95
CA ARG A 18 -6.30 2.09 -11.07
C ARG A 18 -5.86 0.98 -10.13
N GLU A 19 -5.87 -0.23 -10.65
CA GLU A 19 -5.31 -1.39 -9.95
C GLU A 19 -3.84 -1.53 -10.33
N LYS A 20 -2.99 -1.88 -9.36
CA LYS A 20 -1.58 -2.17 -9.58
C LYS A 20 -1.19 -3.38 -8.75
N LEU A 21 -0.38 -4.24 -9.34
CA LEU A 21 0.23 -5.33 -8.59
C LEU A 21 1.57 -4.85 -8.03
N CYS A 22 1.68 -4.82 -6.70
CA CYS A 22 2.90 -4.39 -6.02
C CYS A 22 3.50 -5.51 -5.18
N SER A 23 4.82 -5.64 -5.24
CA SER A 23 5.63 -6.52 -4.40
C SER A 23 6.45 -5.67 -3.45
N PHE A 24 6.41 -6.00 -2.16
CA PHE A 24 7.18 -5.32 -1.12
C PHE A 24 8.04 -6.33 -0.37
N GLN A 25 9.30 -5.99 -0.16
CA GLN A 25 10.20 -6.70 0.73
C GLN A 25 10.42 -5.84 1.97
N VAL A 26 9.89 -6.30 3.10
CA VAL A 26 9.93 -5.57 4.38
C VAL A 26 10.80 -6.33 5.36
N TYR A 27 11.75 -5.63 5.98
CA TYR A 27 12.59 -6.14 7.05
C TYR A 27 12.09 -5.61 8.39
N VAL A 28 11.78 -6.52 9.33
CA VAL A 28 11.21 -6.17 10.63
C VAL A 28 12.10 -6.75 11.74
N VAL A 29 12.41 -5.93 12.74
CA VAL A 29 13.02 -6.34 14.02
C VAL A 29 12.02 -6.00 15.13
N PRO A 30 11.07 -6.90 15.44
CA PRO A 30 9.92 -6.57 16.29
C PRO A 30 10.31 -6.13 17.71
N TRP A 31 11.30 -6.78 18.31
CA TRP A 31 11.76 -6.47 19.67
C TRP A 31 12.51 -5.14 19.78
N MET A 32 12.91 -4.54 18.65
CA MET A 32 13.48 -3.19 18.60
C MET A 32 12.46 -2.16 18.08
N ASN A 33 11.23 -2.58 17.78
CA ASN A 33 10.22 -1.77 17.12
C ASN A 33 10.71 -1.16 15.79
N THR A 34 11.53 -1.91 15.04
CA THR A 34 12.10 -1.46 13.77
C THR A 34 11.37 -2.12 12.61
N ILE A 35 10.96 -1.31 11.63
CA ILE A 35 10.40 -1.75 10.36
C ILE A 35 11.04 -0.95 9.23
N ASN A 36 11.56 -1.62 8.21
CA ASN A 36 12.23 -1.01 7.08
C ASN A 36 11.73 -1.61 5.76
N LEU A 37 11.50 -0.76 4.77
CA LEU A 37 11.26 -1.21 3.40
C LEU A 37 12.62 -1.46 2.73
N VAL A 38 12.87 -2.70 2.32
CA VAL A 38 14.12 -3.10 1.66
C VAL A 38 14.02 -2.88 0.15
N LYS A 39 12.90 -3.32 -0.44
CA LYS A 39 12.65 -3.23 -1.87
C LYS A 39 11.15 -3.12 -2.13
N PHE A 40 10.77 -2.42 -3.18
CA PHE A 40 9.42 -2.46 -3.70
C PHE A 40 9.43 -2.41 -5.23
N SER A 41 8.39 -2.92 -5.84
CA SER A 41 8.13 -2.80 -7.28
C SER A 41 6.64 -2.87 -7.53
N CYS A 42 6.12 -2.06 -8.46
CA CYS A 42 4.73 -2.12 -8.89
C CYS A 42 4.66 -2.26 -10.40
N GLN A 43 3.72 -3.08 -10.87
CA GLN A 43 3.36 -3.22 -12.28
C GLN A 43 2.06 -2.45 -12.51
N ASP A 44 1.99 -1.78 -13.66
CA ASP A 44 0.74 -1.21 -14.17
C ASP A 44 -0.17 -2.32 -14.72
#